data_AF-A0A945URH9-F1
#
_entry.id   AF-A0A945URH9-F1
#
_cell.length_a   1.000
_cell.length_b   1.000
_cell.length_c   1.000
_cell.angle_alpha   90.00
_cell.angle_beta   90.00
_cell.angle_gamma   90.00
#
_symmetry.space_group_name_H-M   'P 1'
#
loop_
_entity.id
_entity.type
_entity.pdbx_description
1 polymer ?
#
loop_
_entity_poly.entity_id
_entity_poly.type
_entity_poly.pdbx_seq_one_letter_code
_entity_poly.pdbx_strand_id
1 'polypeptide(L)'
;MDAFEFQNHLTHLGVGPSVSSTDLERAHMRLAFAARQRGELAEVDQLKTSFEAVRPVIQAREQAEARERTETARDKSGEIEEARLMEQVLSEPSPSLWDPRSFQSPWINLLAMPLVVGIAWLINASPLQFFLRAFYIWIHEFGHASVAWMSGYKALPLPLGWTTISPTKETFVYWGILFLLSVFFVAGWKERRIWPLILAPVIALAQWWMTWVVPDWRTEMWNDFGGVGGEFYLSALMVGSFFIALPDKFRWGTCRYLFLFIGAGCFLESYHFWQEVEAGREEIPWGTMIHGEDDEGGDMNKLHQGWGWPRQKIIQIYTTLGNTCILAVAAIYLIFNLASLRKGVRS
;
A
#
# COMPACT_ATOMS: atom_id res chain seq x y z
N MET A 1 30.12 -8.90 55.89
CA MET A 1 29.47 -8.62 57.18
C MET A 1 28.64 -9.84 57.51
N ASP A 2 28.96 -10.49 58.62
CA ASP A 2 28.16 -11.62 59.08
C ASP A 2 26.81 -11.13 59.63
N ALA A 3 25.87 -12.06 59.86
CA ALA A 3 24.53 -11.71 60.32
C ALA A 3 24.54 -11.04 61.72
N PHE A 4 25.54 -11.36 62.54
CA PHE A 4 25.66 -10.85 63.91
C PHE A 4 26.20 -9.42 63.94
N GLU A 5 27.23 -9.11 63.16
CA GLU A 5 27.76 -7.77 62.92
C GLU A 5 26.69 -6.84 62.34
N PHE A 6 25.93 -7.32 61.35
CA PHE A 6 24.82 -6.55 60.77
C PHE A 6 23.77 -6.21 61.82
N GLN A 7 23.38 -7.19 62.63
CA GLN A 7 22.40 -6.98 63.68
C GLN A 7 22.91 -6.07 64.80
N ASN A 8 24.20 -6.13 65.14
CA ASN A 8 24.81 -5.21 66.08
C ASN A 8 24.79 -3.77 65.57
N HIS A 9 25.14 -3.53 64.30
CA HIS A 9 25.07 -2.19 63.71
C HIS A 9 23.63 -1.65 63.61
N LEU A 10 22.66 -2.50 63.26
CA LEU A 10 21.23 -2.14 63.28
C LEU A 10 20.74 -1.81 64.69
N THR A 11 21.15 -2.60 65.70
CA THR A 11 20.82 -2.35 67.11
C THR A 11 21.40 -1.02 67.58
N HIS A 12 22.65 -0.72 67.21
CA HIS A 12 23.29 0.57 67.49
C HIS A 12 22.56 1.76 66.84
N LEU A 13 21.95 1.55 65.67
CA LEU A 13 21.15 2.56 64.96
C LEU A 13 19.67 2.57 65.40
N GLY A 14 19.26 1.67 66.30
CA GLY A 14 17.89 1.57 66.80
C GLY A 14 16.84 1.22 65.72
N VAL A 15 17.23 0.46 64.70
CA VAL A 15 16.37 0.09 63.55
C VAL A 15 16.19 -1.42 63.46
N GLY A 16 15.05 -1.84 62.91
CA GLY A 16 14.75 -3.27 62.68
C GLY A 16 15.45 -3.84 61.44
N PRO A 17 15.50 -5.18 61.30
CA PRO A 17 16.17 -5.87 60.19
C PRO A 17 15.52 -5.69 58.81
N SER A 18 14.30 -5.14 58.76
CA SER A 18 13.55 -4.85 57.53
C SER A 18 13.43 -3.35 57.25
N VAL A 19 14.36 -2.54 57.74
CA VAL A 19 14.35 -1.09 57.56
C VAL A 19 14.67 -0.72 56.09
N SER A 20 13.95 0.25 55.54
CA SER A 20 14.23 0.81 54.22
C SER A 20 15.48 1.70 54.25
N SER A 21 16.11 1.94 53.09
CA SER A 21 17.26 2.85 53.01
C SER A 21 16.91 4.26 53.51
N THR A 22 15.68 4.72 53.27
CA THR A 22 15.21 6.05 53.70
C THR A 22 14.98 6.11 55.20
N ASP A 23 14.44 5.06 55.80
CA ASP A 23 14.23 5.00 57.25
C ASP A 23 15.54 4.79 58.02
N LEU A 24 16.51 4.07 57.43
CA LEU A 24 17.87 3.97 57.95
C LEU A 24 18.56 5.34 58.00
N GLU A 25 18.47 6.12 56.93
CA GLU A 25 19.02 7.48 56.85
C GLU A 25 18.37 8.42 57.89
N ARG A 26 17.04 8.35 58.04
CA ARG A 26 16.32 9.12 59.07
C ARG A 26 16.74 8.74 60.49
N ALA A 27 16.90 7.45 60.77
CA ALA A 27 17.32 6.97 62.08
C ALA A 27 18.74 7.45 62.42
N HIS A 28 19.68 7.33 61.48
CA HIS A 28 21.03 7.83 61.63
C HIS A 28 21.06 9.34 61.88
N MET A 29 20.37 10.14 61.06
CA MET A 29 20.32 11.60 61.23
C MET A 29 19.77 12.01 62.60
N ARG A 30 18.69 11.36 63.06
CA ARG A 30 18.08 11.64 64.35
C ARG A 30 19.04 11.35 65.52
N LEU A 31 19.68 10.19 65.52
CA LEU A 31 20.60 9.77 66.59
C LEU A 31 21.88 10.61 66.60
N ALA A 32 22.48 10.84 65.42
CA ALA A 32 23.68 11.65 65.30
C ALA A 32 23.45 13.10 65.74
N PHE A 33 22.28 13.67 65.41
CA PHE A 33 21.91 15.01 65.87
C PHE A 33 21.74 15.09 67.39
N ALA A 34 21.08 14.11 68.00
CA ALA A 34 20.90 14.04 69.45
C ALA A 34 22.24 13.90 70.20
N ALA A 35 23.14 13.04 69.72
CA ALA A 35 24.49 12.88 70.27
C ALA A 35 25.32 14.16 70.16
N ARG A 36 25.21 14.87 69.04
CA ARG A 36 25.88 16.16 68.83
C ARG A 36 25.41 17.25 69.80
N GLN A 37 24.11 17.29 70.12
CA GLN A 37 23.57 18.21 71.12
C GLN A 37 24.09 17.94 72.54
N ARG A 38 24.43 16.69 72.86
CA ARG A 38 25.04 16.31 74.14
C ARG A 38 26.57 16.52 74.20
N GLY A 39 27.21 16.84 73.08
CA GLY A 39 28.67 17.00 72.98
C GLY A 39 29.44 15.69 72.85
N GLU A 40 28.75 14.58 72.56
CA GLU A 40 29.31 13.22 72.51
C GLU A 40 29.83 12.90 71.10
N LEU A 41 30.95 13.51 70.71
CA LEU A 41 31.52 13.34 69.36
C LEU A 41 31.89 11.88 69.04
N ALA A 42 32.35 11.11 70.03
CA ALA A 42 32.68 9.69 69.85
C ALA A 42 31.47 8.83 69.47
N GLU A 43 30.28 9.16 69.99
CA GLU A 43 29.03 8.45 69.64
C GLU A 43 28.61 8.75 68.20
N VAL A 44 28.82 10.00 67.73
CA VAL A 44 28.54 10.39 66.34
C VAL A 44 29.42 9.59 65.36
N ASP A 45 30.70 9.42 65.66
CA ASP A 45 31.62 8.63 64.82
C ASP A 45 31.24 7.14 64.81
N GLN A 46 30.78 6.59 65.94
CA GLN A 46 30.31 5.21 66.03
C GLN A 46 29.00 4.98 65.25
N LEU A 47 28.07 5.93 65.32
CA LEU A 47 26.82 5.91 64.55
C LEU A 47 27.08 6.04 63.05
N LYS A 48 28.04 6.88 62.66
CA LYS A 48 28.48 7.02 61.26
C LYS A 48 29.09 5.72 60.75
N THR A 49 30.00 5.11 61.52
CA THR A 49 30.61 3.82 61.18
C THR A 49 29.56 2.73 60.99
N SER A 50 28.58 2.66 61.90
CA SER A 50 27.48 1.68 61.82
C SER A 50 26.57 1.93 60.61
N PHE A 51 26.28 3.20 60.29
CA PHE A 51 25.50 3.57 59.12
C PHE A 51 26.24 3.21 57.82
N GLU A 52 27.53 3.55 57.71
CA GLU A 52 28.36 3.24 56.54
C GLU A 52 28.52 1.73 56.32
N ALA A 53 28.55 0.93 57.39
CA ALA A 53 28.60 -0.54 57.31
C ALA A 53 27.29 -1.17 56.80
N VAL A 54 26.14 -0.64 57.23
CA VAL A 54 24.81 -1.23 56.97
C VAL A 54 24.20 -0.75 55.64
N ARG A 55 24.45 0.50 55.26
CA ARG A 55 23.90 1.13 54.05
C ARG A 55 24.06 0.30 52.76
N PRO A 56 25.25 -0.22 52.40
CA PRO A 56 25.41 -0.96 51.15
C PRO A 56 24.61 -2.27 51.11
N VAL A 57 24.41 -2.91 52.27
CA VAL A 57 23.65 -4.18 52.36
C VAL A 57 22.16 -3.94 52.14
N ILE A 58 21.61 -2.88 52.74
CA ILE A 58 20.19 -2.52 52.55
C ILE A 58 19.93 -2.06 51.12
N GLN A 59 20.82 -1.26 50.54
CA GLN A 59 20.71 -0.85 49.14
C GLN A 59 20.80 -2.04 48.17
N ALA A 60 21.70 -2.99 48.41
CA ALA A 60 21.82 -4.19 47.59
C ALA A 60 20.54 -5.05 47.65
N ARG A 61 19.93 -5.16 48.84
CA ARG A 61 18.65 -5.86 49.02
C ARG A 61 17.50 -5.17 48.29
N GLU A 62 17.33 -3.85 48.45
CA GLU A 62 16.28 -3.10 47.75
C GLU A 62 16.44 -3.19 46.22
N GLN A 63 17.67 -3.17 45.72
CA GLN A 63 17.96 -3.36 44.29
C GLN A 63 17.62 -4.79 43.82
N ALA A 64 17.88 -5.82 44.63
CA ALA A 64 17.50 -7.19 44.31
C ALA A 64 15.98 -7.36 44.25
N GLU A 65 15.26 -6.84 45.26
CA GLU A 65 13.78 -6.86 45.28
C GLU A 65 13.17 -6.06 44.11
N ALA A 66 13.78 -4.94 43.72
CA ALA A 66 13.33 -4.16 42.57
C ALA A 66 13.56 -4.90 41.22
N ARG A 67 14.67 -5.63 41.09
CA ARG A 67 14.94 -6.47 39.91
C ARG A 67 13.93 -7.61 39.79
N GLU A 68 13.69 -8.33 40.88
CA GLU A 68 12.73 -9.43 40.94
C GLU A 68 11.30 -8.97 40.58
N ARG A 69 10.87 -7.81 41.11
CA ARG A 69 9.57 -7.22 40.73
C ARG A 69 9.49 -6.86 39.24
N THR A 70 10.59 -6.37 38.67
CA THR A 70 10.64 -5.99 37.24
C THR A 70 10.60 -7.22 36.34
N GLU A 71 11.33 -8.29 36.70
CA GLU A 71 11.30 -9.57 36.00
C GLU A 71 9.92 -10.20 36.05
N THR A 72 9.31 -10.27 37.23
CA THR A 72 7.95 -10.81 37.40
C THR A 72 6.89 -10.02 36.62
N ALA A 73 7.03 -8.69 36.54
CA ALA A 73 6.13 -7.84 35.77
C ALA A 73 6.31 -8.04 34.25
N ARG A 74 7.56 -8.25 33.80
CA ARG A 74 7.87 -8.53 32.39
C ARG A 74 7.30 -9.89 31.95
N ASP A 75 7.44 -10.91 32.78
CA ASP A 75 6.90 -12.25 32.50
C ASP A 75 5.38 -12.24 32.41
N LYS A 76 4.70 -11.61 33.38
CA LYS A 76 3.24 -11.43 33.34
C LYS A 76 2.77 -10.62 32.14
N SER A 77 3.52 -9.59 31.73
CA SER A 77 3.19 -8.82 30.52
C SER A 77 3.31 -9.68 29.26
N GLY A 78 4.31 -10.55 29.19
CA GLY A 78 4.47 -11.51 28.09
C GLY A 78 3.32 -12.50 28.01
N GLU A 79 2.93 -13.09 29.15
CA GLU A 79 1.80 -14.03 29.23
C GLU A 79 0.46 -13.37 28.81
N ILE A 80 0.21 -12.13 29.22
CA ILE A 80 -0.99 -11.39 28.83
C ILE A 80 -0.98 -11.08 27.32
N GLU A 81 0.17 -10.70 26.77
CA GLU A 81 0.30 -10.41 25.34
C GLU A 81 0.12 -11.68 24.49
N GLU A 82 0.68 -12.81 24.94
CA GLU A 82 0.54 -14.11 24.30
C GLU A 82 -0.92 -14.63 24.37
N ALA A 83 -1.57 -14.54 25.52
CA ALA A 83 -2.97 -14.90 25.68
C ALA A 83 -3.89 -14.05 24.78
N ARG A 84 -3.60 -12.74 24.66
CA ARG A 84 -4.34 -11.82 23.79
C ARG A 84 -4.13 -12.14 22.31
N LEU A 85 -2.90 -12.48 21.91
CA LEU A 85 -2.60 -12.96 20.56
C LEU A 85 -3.35 -14.24 20.24
N MET A 86 -3.41 -15.20 21.17
CA MET A 86 -4.08 -16.48 20.99
C MET A 86 -5.60 -16.32 20.89
N GLU A 87 -6.19 -15.46 21.74
CA GLU A 87 -7.61 -15.10 21.66
C GLU A 87 -7.92 -14.40 20.32
N GLN A 88 -7.05 -13.50 19.86
CA GLN A 88 -7.21 -12.82 18.58
C GLN A 88 -7.18 -13.82 17.41
N VAL A 89 -6.23 -14.76 17.39
CA VAL A 89 -6.13 -15.83 16.38
C VAL A 89 -7.36 -16.75 16.39
N LEU A 90 -7.87 -17.12 17.57
CA LEU A 90 -9.06 -17.98 17.70
C LEU A 90 -10.35 -17.26 17.34
N SER A 91 -10.38 -15.94 17.51
CA SER A 91 -11.55 -15.10 17.21
C SER A 91 -11.66 -14.68 15.75
N GLU A 92 -10.61 -14.86 14.93
CA GLU A 92 -10.71 -14.55 13.50
C GLU A 92 -11.68 -15.55 12.84
N PRO A 93 -12.86 -15.09 12.38
CA PRO A 93 -13.80 -15.99 11.73
C PRO A 93 -13.12 -16.60 10.52
N SER A 94 -13.19 -17.93 10.41
CA SER A 94 -12.71 -18.67 9.24
C SER A 94 -13.19 -17.95 7.98
N PRO A 95 -12.27 -17.55 7.08
CA PRO A 95 -12.62 -16.72 5.94
C PRO A 95 -13.71 -17.41 5.14
N SER A 96 -14.87 -16.76 5.05
CA SER A 96 -15.99 -17.28 4.28
C SER A 96 -15.51 -17.55 2.86
N LEU A 97 -15.68 -18.80 2.42
CA LEU A 97 -15.35 -19.26 1.08
C LEU A 97 -16.11 -18.48 -0.02
N TRP A 98 -17.15 -17.74 0.36
CA TRP A 98 -18.08 -17.04 -0.53
C TRP A 98 -18.35 -15.58 -0.12
N ASP A 99 -17.42 -14.91 0.57
CA ASP A 99 -17.57 -13.47 0.81
C ASP A 99 -17.16 -12.64 -0.43
N PRO A 100 -18.10 -11.96 -1.11
CA PRO A 100 -17.78 -11.14 -2.29
C PRO A 100 -16.91 -9.92 -1.94
N ARG A 101 -16.89 -9.46 -0.70
CA ARG A 101 -16.06 -8.32 -0.28
C ARG A 101 -14.63 -8.75 0.04
N SER A 102 -14.40 -10.04 0.27
CA SER A 102 -13.09 -10.57 0.61
C SER A 102 -12.23 -10.79 -0.64
N PHE A 103 -10.99 -10.32 -0.57
CA PHE A 103 -9.94 -10.62 -1.56
C PHE A 103 -9.33 -12.01 -1.38
N GLN A 104 -9.65 -12.68 -0.27
CA GLN A 104 -9.13 -14.01 0.05
C GLN A 104 -10.10 -15.13 -0.33
N SER A 105 -11.34 -14.78 -0.71
CA SER A 105 -12.36 -15.75 -1.09
C SER A 105 -11.97 -16.49 -2.38
N PRO A 106 -11.64 -17.80 -2.31
CA PRO A 106 -11.07 -18.53 -3.44
C PRO A 106 -12.09 -18.69 -4.58
N TRP A 107 -13.36 -18.95 -4.25
CA TRP A 107 -14.40 -19.10 -5.27
C TRP A 107 -14.74 -17.80 -5.97
N ILE A 108 -14.74 -16.68 -5.23
CA ILE A 108 -14.94 -15.36 -5.81
C ILE A 108 -13.79 -15.01 -6.76
N ASN A 109 -12.53 -15.22 -6.35
CA ASN A 109 -11.38 -14.95 -7.21
C ASN A 109 -11.34 -15.84 -8.46
N LEU A 110 -11.81 -17.08 -8.35
CA LEU A 110 -11.87 -18.03 -9.46
C LEU A 110 -13.00 -17.72 -10.43
N LEU A 111 -14.20 -17.45 -9.93
CA LEU A 111 -15.41 -17.37 -10.76
C LEU A 111 -15.75 -15.96 -11.23
N ALA A 112 -15.42 -14.92 -10.46
CA ALA A 112 -15.86 -13.57 -10.79
C ALA A 112 -15.35 -13.10 -12.16
N MET A 113 -14.05 -13.29 -12.45
CA MET A 113 -13.48 -12.88 -13.73
C MET A 113 -14.10 -13.59 -14.94
N PRO A 114 -14.11 -14.94 -15.04
CA PRO A 114 -14.70 -15.61 -16.21
C PRO A 114 -16.19 -15.32 -16.37
N LEU A 115 -16.96 -15.21 -15.27
CA LEU A 115 -18.38 -14.86 -15.34
C LEU A 115 -18.58 -13.42 -15.84
N VAL A 116 -17.86 -12.45 -15.28
CA VAL A 116 -17.99 -11.05 -15.68
C VAL A 116 -17.49 -10.81 -17.11
N VAL A 117 -16.38 -11.45 -17.51
CA VAL A 117 -15.90 -11.44 -18.90
C VAL A 117 -16.93 -12.04 -19.84
N GLY A 118 -17.55 -13.17 -19.47
CA GLY A 118 -18.62 -13.78 -20.25
C GLY A 118 -19.85 -12.88 -20.41
N ILE A 119 -20.27 -12.20 -19.33
CA ILE A 119 -21.37 -11.23 -19.36
C ILE A 119 -21.00 -10.01 -20.22
N ALA A 120 -19.80 -9.46 -20.05
CA ALA A 120 -19.30 -8.33 -20.84
C ALA A 120 -19.26 -8.67 -22.33
N TRP A 121 -18.79 -9.88 -22.68
CA TRP A 121 -18.80 -10.39 -24.04
C TRP A 121 -20.22 -10.48 -24.62
N LEU A 122 -21.19 -11.02 -23.87
CA LEU A 122 -22.59 -11.07 -24.31
C LEU A 122 -23.19 -9.68 -24.55
N ILE A 123 -22.84 -8.71 -23.71
CA ILE A 123 -23.31 -7.32 -23.86
C ILE A 123 -22.72 -6.69 -25.11
N ASN A 124 -21.41 -6.83 -25.33
CA ASN A 124 -20.73 -6.36 -26.54
C ASN A 124 -21.27 -7.03 -27.82
N ALA A 125 -21.67 -8.30 -27.74
CA ALA A 125 -22.30 -9.00 -28.87
C ALA A 125 -23.77 -8.61 -29.10
N SER A 126 -24.32 -7.66 -28.35
CA SER A 126 -25.74 -7.30 -28.37
C SER A 126 -25.94 -5.79 -28.57
N PRO A 127 -27.17 -5.33 -28.86
CA PRO A 127 -27.48 -3.89 -28.89
C PRO A 127 -27.23 -3.16 -27.57
N LEU A 128 -27.07 -3.89 -26.45
CA LEU A 128 -26.77 -3.30 -25.15
C LEU A 128 -25.34 -2.72 -25.07
N GLN A 129 -24.46 -3.02 -26.03
CA GLN A 129 -23.13 -2.39 -26.11
C GLN A 129 -23.19 -0.86 -26.10
N PHE A 130 -24.30 -0.28 -26.57
CA PHE A 130 -24.55 1.17 -26.52
C PHE A 130 -24.36 1.77 -25.11
N PHE A 131 -24.70 1.03 -24.04
CA PHE A 131 -24.52 1.49 -22.67
C PHE A 131 -23.05 1.55 -22.22
N LEU A 132 -22.17 0.77 -22.86
CA LEU A 132 -20.73 0.75 -22.58
C LEU A 132 -19.97 1.82 -23.37
N ARG A 133 -20.54 2.31 -24.47
CA ARG A 133 -19.90 3.28 -25.37
C ARG A 133 -19.41 4.54 -24.66
N ALA A 134 -20.17 5.07 -23.70
CA ALA A 134 -19.75 6.24 -22.92
C ALA A 134 -18.49 5.95 -22.07
N PHE A 135 -18.37 4.73 -21.53
CA PHE A 135 -17.19 4.32 -20.79
C PHE A 135 -16.00 4.06 -21.71
N TYR A 136 -16.24 3.46 -22.88
CA TYR A 136 -15.21 3.26 -23.90
C TYR A 136 -14.58 4.59 -24.31
N ILE A 137 -15.40 5.57 -24.69
CA ILE A 137 -14.97 6.93 -25.02
C ILE A 137 -14.20 7.53 -23.85
N TRP A 138 -14.74 7.44 -22.64
CA TRP A 138 -14.07 8.02 -21.48
C TRP A 138 -12.71 7.38 -21.19
N ILE A 139 -12.56 6.06 -21.37
CA ILE A 139 -11.28 5.36 -21.20
C ILE A 139 -10.28 5.78 -22.28
N HIS A 140 -10.73 5.94 -23.54
CA HIS A 140 -9.91 6.47 -24.63
C HIS A 140 -9.34 7.86 -24.25
N GLU A 141 -10.20 8.79 -23.85
CA GLU A 141 -9.80 10.12 -23.40
C GLU A 141 -8.87 10.07 -22.17
N PHE A 142 -9.15 9.18 -21.22
CA PHE A 142 -8.29 8.96 -20.07
C PHE A 142 -6.91 8.41 -20.48
N GLY A 143 -6.84 7.66 -21.57
CA GLY A 143 -5.62 7.22 -22.23
C GLY A 143 -4.72 8.40 -22.60
N HIS A 144 -5.22 9.35 -23.39
CA HIS A 144 -4.54 10.61 -23.68
C HIS A 144 -4.06 11.33 -22.41
N ALA A 145 -4.98 11.50 -21.46
CA ALA A 145 -4.69 12.22 -20.23
C ALA A 145 -3.59 11.54 -19.40
N SER A 146 -3.56 10.21 -19.37
CA SER A 146 -2.56 9.47 -18.60
C SER A 146 -1.14 9.65 -19.14
N VAL A 147 -0.96 9.67 -20.47
CA VAL A 147 0.33 9.96 -21.10
C VAL A 147 0.75 11.41 -20.85
N ALA A 148 -0.20 12.34 -20.96
CA ALA A 148 0.02 13.76 -20.71
C ALA A 148 0.46 14.02 -19.25
N TRP A 149 -0.23 13.45 -18.26
CA TRP A 149 0.14 13.59 -16.85
C TRP A 149 1.52 13.01 -16.54
N MET A 150 1.84 11.84 -17.10
CA MET A 150 3.17 11.22 -16.93
C MET A 150 4.30 12.05 -17.57
N SER A 151 3.96 12.87 -18.56
CA SER A 151 4.88 13.80 -19.22
C SER A 151 4.87 15.22 -18.61
N GLY A 152 4.10 15.44 -17.54
CA GLY A 152 4.01 16.71 -16.82
C GLY A 152 3.04 17.74 -17.42
N TYR A 153 2.17 17.36 -18.33
CA TYR A 153 1.15 18.25 -18.90
C TYR A 153 -0.16 18.17 -18.11
N LYS A 154 -0.84 19.30 -17.94
CA LYS A 154 -2.23 19.26 -17.45
C LYS A 154 -3.10 18.65 -18.53
N ALA A 155 -3.91 17.69 -18.15
CA ALA A 155 -4.94 17.10 -19.01
C ALA A 155 -6.25 16.93 -18.24
N LEU A 156 -7.37 17.14 -18.91
CA LEU A 156 -8.72 16.90 -18.39
C LEU A 156 -9.48 15.99 -19.36
N PRO A 157 -9.64 14.69 -19.05
CA PRO A 157 -10.41 13.78 -19.89
C PRO A 157 -11.90 14.00 -19.64
N LEU A 158 -12.63 14.49 -20.64
CA LEU A 158 -14.07 14.69 -20.57
C LEU A 158 -14.80 13.44 -21.11
N PRO A 159 -15.90 12.99 -20.49
CA PRO A 159 -16.66 11.81 -20.92
C PRO A 159 -17.47 12.04 -22.22
N LEU A 160 -17.07 13.02 -23.04
CA LEU A 160 -17.74 13.45 -24.27
C LEU A 160 -16.83 13.30 -25.50
N GLY A 161 -15.74 12.52 -25.39
CA GLY A 161 -14.80 12.30 -26.50
C GLY A 161 -13.87 13.49 -26.71
N TRP A 162 -13.42 14.11 -25.62
CA TRP A 162 -12.52 15.25 -25.68
C TRP A 162 -11.57 15.29 -24.48
N THR A 163 -10.27 15.42 -24.76
CA THR A 163 -9.25 15.66 -23.74
C THR A 163 -8.58 17.00 -23.96
N THR A 164 -8.76 17.92 -23.02
CA THR A 164 -8.05 19.21 -23.06
C THR A 164 -6.67 19.03 -22.45
N ILE A 165 -5.62 19.17 -23.27
CA ILE A 165 -4.21 19.11 -22.84
C ILE A 165 -3.60 20.52 -22.92
N SER A 166 -2.88 20.92 -21.89
CA SER A 166 -2.14 22.19 -21.87
C SER A 166 -1.02 22.18 -22.93
N PRO A 167 -0.72 23.30 -23.60
CA PRO A 167 0.37 23.35 -24.60
C PRO A 167 1.77 23.27 -23.97
N THR A 168 1.90 23.49 -22.67
CA THR A 168 3.19 23.51 -21.97
C THR A 168 3.20 22.61 -20.74
N LYS A 169 4.36 22.03 -20.45
CA LYS A 169 4.60 21.27 -19.21
C LYS A 169 4.42 22.15 -17.99
N GLU A 170 3.89 21.56 -16.93
CA GLU A 170 3.63 22.24 -15.67
C GLU A 170 4.20 21.44 -14.50
N THR A 171 5.12 22.06 -13.76
CA THR A 171 5.78 21.44 -12.60
C THR A 171 4.79 21.01 -11.53
N PHE A 172 3.65 21.70 -11.42
CA PHE A 172 2.55 21.32 -10.53
C PHE A 172 2.05 19.88 -10.80
N VAL A 173 1.92 19.48 -12.07
CA VAL A 173 1.44 18.14 -12.43
C VAL A 173 2.48 17.09 -12.04
N TYR A 174 3.74 17.32 -12.41
CA TYR A 174 4.85 16.42 -12.05
C TYR A 174 4.95 16.19 -10.54
N TRP A 175 4.95 17.26 -9.75
CA TRP A 175 5.01 17.17 -8.29
C TRP A 175 3.72 16.60 -7.69
N GLY A 176 2.57 16.88 -8.29
CA GLY A 176 1.28 16.31 -7.89
C GLY A 176 1.24 14.79 -8.01
N ILE A 177 1.64 14.25 -9.17
CA ILE A 177 1.70 12.79 -9.35
C ILE A 177 2.79 12.18 -8.47
N LEU A 178 3.97 12.82 -8.34
CA LEU A 178 5.02 12.32 -7.44
C LEU A 178 4.57 12.28 -5.97
N PHE A 179 3.78 13.26 -5.54
CA PHE A 179 3.14 13.27 -4.23
C PHE A 179 2.17 12.09 -4.08
N LEU A 180 1.29 11.83 -5.07
CA LEU A 180 0.38 10.68 -5.04
C LEU A 180 1.14 9.34 -4.98
N LEU A 181 2.21 9.19 -5.76
CA LEU A 181 3.07 8.01 -5.72
C LEU A 181 3.79 7.86 -4.38
N SER A 182 4.20 8.96 -3.76
CA SER A 182 4.81 8.96 -2.43
C SER A 182 3.81 8.53 -1.35
N VAL A 183 2.57 9.04 -1.39
CA VAL A 183 1.49 8.61 -0.51
C VAL A 183 1.20 7.12 -0.70
N PHE A 184 1.17 6.65 -1.95
CA PHE A 184 0.96 5.26 -2.29
C PHE A 184 2.09 4.35 -1.77
N PHE A 185 3.35 4.77 -1.91
CA PHE A 185 4.51 4.09 -1.34
C PHE A 185 4.42 3.99 0.20
N VAL A 186 4.14 5.12 0.86
CA VAL A 186 4.03 5.19 2.32
C VAL A 186 2.85 4.35 2.84
N ALA A 187 1.73 4.33 2.12
CA ALA A 187 0.60 3.44 2.44
C ALA A 187 1.03 1.97 2.33
N GLY A 188 1.70 1.58 1.24
CA GLY A 188 2.26 0.24 1.08
C GLY A 188 3.23 -0.15 2.20
N TRP A 189 4.10 0.77 2.62
CA TRP A 189 5.02 0.54 3.74
C TRP A 189 4.24 0.31 5.05
N LYS A 190 3.31 1.21 5.40
CA LYS A 190 2.53 1.10 6.63
C LYS A 190 1.70 -0.19 6.69
N GLU A 191 1.20 -0.64 5.55
CA GLU A 191 0.42 -1.88 5.41
C GLU A 191 1.28 -3.13 5.16
N ARG A 192 2.62 -3.00 5.17
CA ARG A 192 3.59 -4.09 4.91
C ARG A 192 3.32 -4.83 3.59
N ARG A 193 2.87 -4.11 2.56
CA ARG A 193 2.67 -4.62 1.21
C ARG A 193 3.90 -4.30 0.36
N ILE A 194 4.53 -5.32 -0.21
CA ILE A 194 5.75 -5.13 -1.01
C ILE A 194 5.48 -4.50 -2.40
N TRP A 195 4.32 -4.77 -2.97
CA TRP A 195 4.03 -4.39 -4.36
C TRP A 195 3.97 -2.86 -4.60
N PRO A 196 3.40 -2.00 -3.71
CA PRO A 196 3.47 -0.55 -3.90
C PRO A 196 4.89 0.00 -3.72
N LEU A 197 5.71 -0.66 -2.89
CA LEU A 197 7.11 -0.29 -2.68
C LEU A 197 7.96 -0.46 -3.93
N ILE A 198 7.56 -1.36 -4.84
CA ILE A 198 8.22 -1.58 -6.12
C ILE A 198 7.57 -0.73 -7.21
N LEU A 199 6.22 -0.73 -7.27
CA LEU A 199 5.49 -0.08 -8.34
C LEU A 199 5.63 1.45 -8.30
N ALA A 200 5.56 2.07 -7.11
CA ALA A 200 5.64 3.53 -7.00
C ALA A 200 6.99 4.09 -7.49
N PRO A 201 8.17 3.55 -7.10
CA PRO A 201 9.45 4.01 -7.64
C PRO A 201 9.59 3.77 -9.15
N VAL A 202 9.11 2.63 -9.66
CA VAL A 202 9.17 2.34 -11.10
C VAL A 202 8.35 3.36 -11.90
N ILE A 203 7.12 3.66 -11.47
CA ILE A 203 6.28 4.68 -12.10
C ILE A 203 6.89 6.07 -11.95
N ALA A 204 7.47 6.40 -10.79
CA ALA A 204 8.12 7.69 -10.57
C ALA A 204 9.34 7.89 -11.49
N LEU A 205 10.14 6.84 -11.71
CA LEU A 205 11.25 6.86 -12.66
C LEU A 205 10.75 7.01 -14.10
N ALA A 206 9.68 6.31 -14.46
CA ALA A 206 9.04 6.46 -15.77
C ALA A 206 8.52 7.88 -15.99
N GLN A 207 7.86 8.47 -15.00
CA GLN A 207 7.40 9.87 -15.04
C GLN A 207 8.58 10.83 -15.20
N TRP A 208 9.64 10.67 -14.41
CA TRP A 208 10.83 11.51 -14.53
C TRP A 208 11.42 11.44 -15.94
N TRP A 209 11.53 10.25 -16.51
CA TRP A 209 12.00 10.05 -17.87
C TRP A 209 11.08 10.71 -18.91
N MET A 210 9.78 10.48 -18.83
CA MET A 210 8.79 11.07 -19.75
C MET A 210 8.71 12.59 -19.64
N THR A 211 8.88 13.16 -18.45
CA THR A 211 8.79 14.61 -18.24
C THR A 211 10.05 15.34 -18.70
N TRP A 212 11.23 14.83 -18.32
CA TRP A 212 12.50 15.58 -18.44
C TRP A 212 13.41 15.11 -19.58
N VAL A 213 13.28 13.86 -20.02
CA VAL A 213 14.18 13.25 -21.01
C VAL A 213 13.51 13.17 -22.39
N VAL A 214 12.21 12.86 -22.42
CA VAL A 214 11.46 12.74 -23.68
C VAL A 214 11.18 14.13 -24.27
N PRO A 215 11.53 14.35 -25.55
CA PRO A 215 11.26 15.62 -26.22
C PRO A 215 9.76 15.77 -26.53
N ASP A 216 9.29 17.01 -26.59
CA ASP A 216 7.86 17.34 -26.66
C ASP A 216 7.16 16.71 -27.88
N TRP A 217 7.78 16.70 -29.06
CA TRP A 217 7.22 16.03 -30.26
C TRP A 217 6.95 14.54 -30.04
N ARG A 218 7.80 13.87 -29.26
CA ARG A 218 7.62 12.44 -28.97
C ARG A 218 6.52 12.26 -27.94
N THR A 219 6.38 13.18 -26.99
CA THR A 219 5.24 13.21 -26.06
C THR A 219 3.92 13.41 -26.80
N GLU A 220 3.86 14.31 -27.79
CA GLU A 220 2.67 14.50 -28.62
C GLU A 220 2.30 13.21 -29.38
N MET A 221 3.28 12.55 -30.01
CA MET A 221 3.07 11.24 -30.63
C MET A 221 2.57 10.19 -29.63
N TRP A 222 3.11 10.16 -28.41
CA TRP A 222 2.63 9.26 -27.36
C TRP A 222 1.22 9.62 -26.88
N ASN A 223 0.85 10.90 -26.88
CA ASN A 223 -0.50 11.33 -26.54
C ASN A 223 -1.47 10.81 -27.58
N ASP A 224 -1.20 10.98 -28.88
CA ASP A 224 -2.05 10.46 -29.96
C ASP A 224 -2.13 8.92 -29.94
N PHE A 225 -1.03 8.25 -29.59
CA PHE A 225 -1.06 6.81 -29.35
C PHE A 225 -1.92 6.43 -28.13
N GLY A 226 -1.90 7.29 -27.11
CA GLY A 226 -2.45 7.07 -25.78
C GLY A 226 -3.95 6.88 -25.74
N GLY A 227 -4.70 7.39 -26.72
CA GLY A 227 -6.15 7.18 -26.82
C GLY A 227 -6.48 5.69 -26.90
N VAL A 228 -6.22 5.11 -28.08
CA VAL A 228 -6.39 3.67 -28.30
C VAL A 228 -5.49 2.83 -27.40
N GLY A 229 -4.26 3.28 -27.12
CA GLY A 229 -3.36 2.58 -26.21
C GLY A 229 -3.96 2.41 -24.82
N GLY A 230 -4.61 3.46 -24.32
CA GLY A 230 -5.30 3.52 -23.03
C GLY A 230 -6.45 2.52 -22.95
N GLU A 231 -7.21 2.34 -24.03
CA GLU A 231 -8.28 1.34 -24.11
C GLU A 231 -7.78 -0.07 -23.76
N PHE A 232 -6.54 -0.40 -24.11
CA PHE A 232 -5.91 -1.66 -23.76
C PHE A 232 -5.35 -1.65 -22.33
N TYR A 233 -4.36 -0.80 -22.03
CA TYR A 233 -3.65 -0.92 -20.75
C TYR A 233 -4.47 -0.46 -19.56
N LEU A 234 -5.33 0.56 -19.69
CA LEU A 234 -6.19 1.00 -18.59
C LEU A 234 -7.27 -0.05 -18.31
N SER A 235 -7.93 -0.56 -19.35
CA SER A 235 -8.92 -1.62 -19.17
C SER A 235 -8.30 -2.89 -18.57
N ALA A 236 -7.10 -3.27 -19.01
CA ALA A 236 -6.36 -4.39 -18.42
C ALA A 236 -5.98 -4.15 -16.96
N LEU A 237 -5.56 -2.93 -16.61
CA LEU A 237 -5.31 -2.54 -15.22
C LEU A 237 -6.59 -2.57 -14.38
N MET A 238 -7.74 -2.14 -14.92
CA MET A 238 -9.04 -2.22 -14.25
C MET A 238 -9.41 -3.69 -13.96
N VAL A 239 -9.24 -4.59 -14.93
CA VAL A 239 -9.46 -6.04 -14.74
C VAL A 239 -8.48 -6.61 -13.71
N GLY A 240 -7.18 -6.31 -13.83
CA GLY A 240 -6.14 -6.78 -12.90
C GLY A 240 -6.33 -6.27 -11.46
N SER A 241 -6.83 -5.04 -11.30
CA SER A 241 -7.08 -4.41 -10.00
C SER A 241 -8.16 -5.13 -9.17
N PHE A 242 -8.97 -5.99 -9.79
CA PHE A 242 -9.92 -6.86 -9.09
C PHE A 242 -9.25 -7.74 -8.02
N PHE A 243 -8.03 -8.21 -8.29
CA PHE A 243 -7.27 -9.08 -7.41
C PHE A 243 -6.46 -8.33 -6.35
N ILE A 244 -6.30 -7.00 -6.52
CA ILE A 244 -5.43 -6.19 -5.70
C ILE A 244 -6.26 -5.52 -4.60
N ALA A 245 -5.93 -5.84 -3.35
CA ALA A 245 -6.47 -5.14 -2.19
C ALA A 245 -5.80 -3.76 -2.08
N LEU A 246 -6.54 -2.70 -2.41
CA LEU A 246 -6.15 -1.32 -2.13
C LEU A 246 -6.27 -1.02 -0.62
N PRO A 247 -5.61 0.04 -0.11
CA PRO A 247 -5.69 0.44 1.30
C PRO A 247 -7.13 0.47 1.83
N ASP A 248 -7.35 -0.02 3.06
CA ASP A 248 -8.68 -0.28 3.62
C ASP A 248 -9.63 0.93 3.55
N LYS A 249 -9.07 2.14 3.65
CA LYS A 249 -9.82 3.41 3.57
C LYS A 249 -10.55 3.63 2.23
N PHE A 250 -10.10 3.01 1.15
CA PHE A 250 -10.72 3.14 -0.18
C PHE A 250 -11.99 2.31 -0.37
N ARG A 251 -12.34 1.43 0.58
CA ARG A 251 -13.52 0.54 0.49
C ARG A 251 -13.64 -0.19 -0.85
N TRP A 252 -12.50 -0.59 -1.40
CA TRP A 252 -12.35 -1.15 -2.75
C TRP A 252 -13.11 -2.46 -2.98
N GLY A 253 -13.42 -3.21 -1.91
CA GLY A 253 -14.03 -4.55 -1.99
C GLY A 253 -15.33 -4.64 -2.81
N THR A 254 -16.18 -3.62 -2.81
CA THR A 254 -17.40 -3.58 -3.64
C THR A 254 -17.16 -2.95 -5.00
N CYS A 255 -16.39 -1.86 -5.06
CA CYS A 255 -16.15 -1.10 -6.30
C CYS A 255 -15.39 -1.91 -7.36
N ARG A 256 -14.57 -2.88 -6.94
CA ARG A 256 -13.78 -3.71 -7.86
C ARG A 256 -14.59 -4.47 -8.90
N TYR A 257 -15.85 -4.81 -8.62
CA TYR A 257 -16.72 -5.51 -9.57
C TYR A 257 -17.18 -4.59 -10.71
N LEU A 258 -17.46 -3.33 -10.39
CA LEU A 258 -17.81 -2.33 -11.38
C LEU A 258 -16.62 -2.07 -12.32
N PHE A 259 -15.42 -1.94 -11.75
CA PHE A 259 -14.19 -1.77 -12.52
C PHE A 259 -13.86 -3.01 -13.35
N LEU A 260 -14.04 -4.22 -12.80
CA LEU A 260 -13.88 -5.47 -13.55
C LEU A 260 -14.83 -5.52 -14.74
N PHE A 261 -16.11 -5.16 -14.56
CA PHE A 261 -17.11 -5.18 -15.61
C PHE A 261 -16.82 -4.16 -16.71
N ILE A 262 -16.60 -2.89 -16.34
CA ILE A 262 -16.29 -1.82 -17.31
C ILE A 262 -14.99 -2.13 -18.04
N GLY A 263 -13.93 -2.51 -17.31
CA GLY A 263 -12.64 -2.87 -17.89
C GLY A 263 -12.75 -4.06 -18.84
N ALA A 264 -13.45 -5.13 -18.45
CA ALA A 264 -13.66 -6.28 -19.35
C ALA A 264 -14.44 -5.90 -20.61
N GLY A 265 -15.50 -5.10 -20.46
CA GLY A 265 -16.31 -4.61 -21.59
C GLY A 265 -15.48 -3.83 -22.61
N CYS A 266 -14.83 -2.76 -22.16
CA CYS A 266 -14.03 -1.90 -23.03
C CYS A 266 -12.81 -2.63 -23.61
N PHE A 267 -12.16 -3.51 -22.84
CA PHE A 267 -11.04 -4.30 -23.34
C PHE A 267 -11.46 -5.25 -24.47
N LEU A 268 -12.57 -5.98 -24.29
CA LEU A 268 -13.07 -6.92 -25.29
C LEU A 268 -13.47 -6.23 -26.59
N GLU A 269 -14.14 -5.08 -26.50
CA GLU A 269 -14.52 -4.27 -27.66
C GLU A 269 -13.29 -3.87 -28.48
N SER A 270 -12.32 -3.23 -27.82
CA SER A 270 -11.07 -2.79 -28.45
C SER A 270 -10.26 -3.96 -29.01
N TYR A 271 -10.13 -5.03 -28.23
CA TYR A 271 -9.37 -6.21 -28.64
C TYR A 271 -10.00 -6.88 -29.86
N HIS A 272 -11.31 -7.11 -29.86
CA HIS A 272 -11.99 -7.74 -30.99
C HIS A 272 -11.85 -6.89 -32.26
N PHE A 273 -12.09 -5.58 -32.15
CA PHE A 273 -11.94 -4.65 -33.25
C PHE A 273 -10.55 -4.72 -33.89
N TRP A 274 -9.48 -4.62 -33.09
CA TRP A 274 -8.12 -4.66 -33.64
C TRP A 274 -7.72 -6.04 -34.19
N GLN A 275 -8.28 -7.14 -33.68
CA GLN A 275 -8.12 -8.47 -34.28
C GLN A 275 -8.82 -8.56 -35.65
N GLU A 276 -9.97 -7.91 -35.82
CA GLU A 276 -10.67 -7.86 -37.11
C GLU A 276 -9.94 -6.97 -38.12
N VAL A 277 -9.37 -5.86 -37.68
CA VAL A 277 -8.49 -5.01 -38.50
C VAL A 277 -7.25 -5.80 -38.95
N GLU A 278 -6.60 -6.54 -38.06
CA GLU A 278 -5.46 -7.39 -38.43
C GLU A 278 -5.86 -8.50 -39.42
N ALA A 279 -7.04 -9.08 -39.24
CA ALA A 279 -7.58 -10.08 -40.16
C ALA A 279 -8.06 -9.50 -41.51
N GLY A 280 -8.04 -8.17 -41.67
CA GLY A 280 -8.53 -7.48 -42.87
C GLY A 280 -10.06 -7.54 -43.04
N ARG A 281 -10.79 -7.77 -41.95
CA ARG A 281 -12.26 -7.78 -41.93
C ARG A 281 -12.87 -6.42 -41.61
N GLU A 282 -12.09 -5.57 -40.95
CA GLU A 282 -12.46 -4.21 -40.57
C GLU A 282 -11.36 -3.24 -41.01
N GLU A 283 -11.72 -1.97 -41.23
CA GLU A 283 -10.75 -0.93 -41.57
C GLU A 283 -10.21 -0.22 -40.31
N ILE A 284 -9.01 0.37 -40.42
CA ILE A 284 -8.49 1.24 -39.35
C ILE A 284 -9.48 2.41 -39.19
N PRO A 285 -9.86 2.78 -37.96
CA PRO A 285 -10.82 3.84 -37.73
C PRO A 285 -10.10 5.17 -37.98
N TRP A 286 -10.28 5.71 -39.17
CA TRP A 286 -9.80 7.04 -39.54
C TRP A 286 -10.79 8.09 -39.01
N GLY A 287 -10.32 9.31 -38.78
CA GLY A 287 -11.14 10.44 -38.39
C GLY A 287 -11.41 10.62 -36.90
N THR A 288 -12.29 11.56 -36.57
CA THR A 288 -12.78 11.79 -35.20
C THR A 288 -14.23 11.38 -35.06
N MET A 289 -14.66 11.10 -33.82
CA MET A 289 -16.06 10.79 -33.54
C MET A 289 -17.03 11.93 -33.90
N ILE A 290 -16.56 13.18 -33.90
CA ILE A 290 -17.41 14.37 -34.08
C ILE A 290 -17.48 14.83 -35.54
N HIS A 291 -16.38 14.70 -36.31
CA HIS A 291 -16.32 15.20 -37.68
C HIS A 291 -16.19 14.10 -38.75
N GLY A 292 -16.14 12.83 -38.35
CA GLY A 292 -16.14 11.68 -39.27
C GLY A 292 -14.75 11.30 -39.78
N GLU A 293 -14.72 10.32 -40.69
CA GLU A 293 -13.51 9.62 -41.18
C GLU A 293 -12.50 10.53 -41.90
N ASP A 294 -12.96 11.63 -42.48
CA ASP A 294 -12.15 12.62 -43.20
C ASP A 294 -11.47 13.65 -42.27
N ASP A 295 -11.71 13.60 -40.95
CA ASP A 295 -11.11 14.55 -40.00
C ASP A 295 -9.64 14.21 -39.70
N GLU A 296 -8.74 15.13 -40.04
CA GLU A 296 -7.31 15.04 -39.73
C GLU A 296 -7.04 15.00 -38.21
N GLY A 297 -8.01 15.40 -37.38
CA GLY A 297 -7.91 15.40 -35.92
C GLY A 297 -7.88 14.01 -35.26
N GLY A 298 -8.21 12.93 -35.99
CA GLY A 298 -8.24 11.57 -35.45
C GLY A 298 -6.88 11.01 -35.06
N ASP A 299 -6.81 10.22 -34.00
CA ASP A 299 -5.56 9.61 -33.51
C ASP A 299 -4.82 8.85 -34.61
N MET A 300 -5.54 8.02 -35.36
CA MET A 300 -4.94 7.21 -36.42
C MET A 300 -4.44 8.08 -37.57
N ASN A 301 -5.16 9.16 -37.91
CA ASN A 301 -4.75 10.13 -38.93
C ASN A 301 -3.47 10.83 -38.49
N LYS A 302 -3.38 11.28 -37.24
CA LYS A 302 -2.16 11.92 -36.70
C LYS A 302 -0.99 10.94 -36.66
N LEU A 303 -1.18 9.70 -36.20
CA LEU A 303 -0.14 8.66 -36.23
C LEU A 303 0.35 8.38 -37.64
N HIS A 304 -0.56 8.24 -38.60
CA HIS A 304 -0.21 7.91 -39.97
C HIS A 304 0.40 9.10 -40.74
N GLN A 305 -0.31 10.21 -40.78
CA GLN A 305 0.00 11.38 -41.61
C GLN A 305 0.96 12.34 -40.89
N GLY A 306 0.75 12.58 -39.60
CA GLY A 306 1.58 13.48 -38.80
C GLY A 306 2.91 12.85 -38.38
N TRP A 307 2.87 11.63 -37.85
CA TRP A 307 4.05 10.93 -37.32
C TRP A 307 4.67 9.90 -38.28
N GLY A 308 4.07 9.73 -39.48
CA GLY A 308 4.60 8.88 -40.54
C GLY A 308 4.54 7.38 -40.24
N TRP A 309 3.67 6.92 -39.34
CA TRP A 309 3.55 5.49 -39.04
C TRP A 309 2.89 4.76 -40.21
N PRO A 310 3.50 3.71 -40.78
CA PRO A 310 2.82 2.88 -41.76
C PRO A 310 1.58 2.21 -41.15
N ARG A 311 0.52 2.00 -41.94
CA ARG A 311 -0.70 1.29 -41.50
C ARG A 311 -0.39 -0.03 -40.81
N GLN A 312 0.52 -0.82 -41.39
CA GLN A 312 0.94 -2.10 -40.82
C GLN A 312 1.57 -1.95 -39.43
N LYS A 313 2.31 -0.87 -39.19
CA LYS A 313 2.93 -0.59 -37.89
C LYS A 313 1.86 -0.28 -36.84
N ILE A 314 0.83 0.51 -37.19
CA ILE A 314 -0.31 0.81 -36.32
C ILE A 314 -1.00 -0.48 -35.89
N ILE A 315 -1.38 -1.32 -36.85
CA ILE A 315 -2.03 -2.63 -36.60
C ILE A 315 -1.16 -3.49 -35.69
N GLN A 316 0.11 -3.70 -36.06
CA GLN A 316 1.02 -4.54 -35.29
C GLN A 316 1.19 -4.06 -33.84
N ILE A 317 1.30 -2.74 -33.62
CA ILE A 317 1.47 -2.19 -32.28
C ILE A 317 0.22 -2.44 -31.43
N TYR A 318 -0.97 -2.11 -31.91
CA TYR A 318 -2.20 -2.27 -31.12
C TYR A 318 -2.58 -3.73 -30.90
N THR A 319 -2.41 -4.59 -31.90
CA THR A 319 -2.60 -6.03 -31.73
C THR A 319 -1.58 -6.61 -30.73
N THR A 320 -0.31 -6.24 -30.83
CA THR A 320 0.72 -6.71 -29.88
C THR A 320 0.43 -6.22 -28.46
N LEU A 321 -0.02 -4.97 -28.31
CA LEU A 321 -0.41 -4.42 -27.03
C LEU A 321 -1.60 -5.17 -26.42
N GLY A 322 -2.65 -5.43 -27.21
CA GLY A 322 -3.79 -6.23 -26.79
C GLY A 322 -3.39 -7.63 -26.34
N ASN A 323 -2.60 -8.34 -27.14
CA ASN A 323 -2.07 -9.66 -26.80
C ASN A 323 -1.23 -9.63 -25.50
N THR A 324 -0.39 -8.62 -25.33
CA THR A 324 0.44 -8.45 -24.13
C THR A 324 -0.44 -8.21 -22.89
N CYS A 325 -1.49 -7.40 -23.02
CA CYS A 325 -2.44 -7.16 -21.95
C CYS A 325 -3.21 -8.42 -21.55
N ILE A 326 -3.63 -9.25 -22.52
CA ILE A 326 -4.25 -10.56 -22.23
C ILE A 326 -3.29 -11.44 -21.43
N LEU A 327 -2.04 -11.56 -21.88
CA LEU A 327 -1.04 -12.36 -21.18
C LEU A 327 -0.80 -11.85 -19.75
N ALA A 328 -0.73 -10.54 -19.56
CA ALA A 328 -0.57 -9.92 -18.24
C ALA A 328 -1.76 -10.22 -17.32
N VAL A 329 -2.99 -10.02 -17.80
CA VAL A 329 -4.22 -10.31 -17.04
C VAL A 329 -4.33 -11.81 -16.72
N ALA A 330 -4.03 -12.68 -17.68
CA ALA A 330 -4.01 -14.12 -17.47
C ALA A 330 -2.97 -14.53 -16.42
N ALA A 331 -1.77 -13.95 -16.46
CA ALA A 331 -0.73 -14.20 -15.47
C ALA A 331 -1.18 -13.75 -14.07
N ILE A 332 -1.77 -12.56 -13.93
CA ILE A 332 -2.34 -12.08 -12.66
C ILE A 332 -3.41 -13.07 -12.16
N TYR A 333 -4.37 -13.41 -13.01
CA TYR A 333 -5.45 -14.36 -12.66
C TYR A 333 -4.89 -15.69 -12.16
N LEU A 334 -3.91 -16.27 -12.86
CA LEU A 334 -3.28 -17.53 -12.49
C LEU A 334 -2.51 -17.42 -11.17
N ILE A 335 -1.68 -16.39 -11.00
CA ILE A 335 -0.88 -16.18 -9.79
C ILE A 335 -1.77 -16.08 -8.55
N PHE A 336 -2.83 -15.28 -8.62
CA PHE A 336 -3.74 -15.08 -7.48
C PHE A 336 -4.54 -16.34 -7.15
N ASN A 337 -5.08 -17.03 -8.16
CA ASN A 337 -5.83 -18.27 -7.92
C ASN A 337 -4.92 -19.40 -7.39
N LEU A 338 -3.70 -19.56 -7.93
CA LEU A 338 -2.73 -20.53 -7.40
C LEU A 338 -2.30 -20.18 -5.97
N ALA A 339 -2.12 -18.90 -5.65
CA ALA A 339 -1.81 -18.46 -4.30
C ALA A 339 -2.97 -18.74 -3.32
N SER A 340 -4.22 -18.52 -3.73
CA SER A 340 -5.41 -18.83 -2.94
C SER A 340 -5.55 -20.34 -2.68
N LEU A 341 -5.33 -21.18 -3.69
CA LEU A 341 -5.37 -22.64 -3.54
C LEU A 341 -4.30 -23.15 -2.55
N ARG A 342 -3.07 -22.63 -2.64
CA ARG A 342 -1.99 -23.01 -1.70
C ARG A 342 -2.30 -22.65 -0.25
N LYS A 343 -3.02 -21.55 -0.01
CA LYS A 343 -3.45 -21.16 1.34
C LYS A 343 -4.56 -22.07 1.86
N GLY A 344 -5.54 -22.41 1.03
CA GLY A 344 -6.64 -23.31 1.40
C GLY A 344 -6.23 -24.76 1.66
N VAL A 345 -5.08 -25.21 1.15
CA VAL A 345 -4.52 -26.56 1.45
C VAL A 345 -3.75 -26.59 2.78
N ARG A 346 -3.31 -25.43 3.30
CA ARG A 346 -2.53 -25.32 4.55
C ARG A 346 -3.37 -25.00 5.77
N SER A 347 -4.60 -24.52 5.58
CA SER A 347 -5.65 -24.39 6.61
C SER A 347 -6.39 -25.71 6.75
#